data_AF-A0A5D4SXQ2-F1
#
_entry.id   AF-A0A5D4SXQ2-F1
#
_cell.length_a   1.000
_cell.length_b   1.000
_cell.length_c   1.000
_cell.angle_alpha   90.00
_cell.angle_beta   90.00
_cell.angle_gamma   90.00
#
_symmetry.space_group_name_H-M   'P 1'
#
loop_
_entity.id
_entity.type
_entity.pdbx_description
1 polymer ?
#
loop_
_entity_poly.entity_id
_entity_poly.type
_entity_poly.pdbx_seq_one_letter_code
_entity_poly.pdbx_strand_id
1 'polypeptide(L)'
;MVYRPTVRYHDVFRKYVDDLNKVTSLDRNQIIRAALFTAAFSPQFQQLMKPYFYDQEEGLDVPLPQPKWSLREAKYWLEQNADIYGQNAVKDVPTPALESQGEGRKIEVKNRGGISLSLPG
;
A
#
# COMPACT_ATOMS: atom_id res chain seq x y z
N MET A 1 -2.40 -1.05 -6.60
CA MET A 1 -1.58 -0.09 -7.38
C MET A 1 -0.29 0.15 -6.61
N VAL A 2 0.87 -0.15 -7.19
CA VAL A 2 2.17 -0.01 -6.49
C VAL A 2 2.74 1.40 -6.68
N TYR A 3 2.90 2.15 -5.59
CA TYR A 3 3.60 3.44 -5.58
C TYR A 3 5.13 3.24 -5.71
N ARG A 4 5.78 3.93 -6.66
CA ARG A 4 7.22 3.79 -6.95
C ARG A 4 7.93 5.15 -6.88
N PRO A 5 8.32 5.62 -5.68
CA PRO A 5 9.07 6.86 -5.54
C PRO A 5 10.52 6.68 -6.00
N THR A 6 11.10 7.70 -6.63
CA THR A 6 12.55 7.78 -6.85
C THR A 6 13.18 8.60 -5.73
N VAL A 7 13.96 7.96 -4.87
CA VAL A 7 14.65 8.64 -3.77
C VAL A 7 16.06 9.02 -4.22
N ARG A 8 16.42 10.30 -4.10
CA ARG A 8 17.79 10.77 -4.28
C ARG A 8 18.49 10.80 -2.93
N TYR A 9 19.66 10.18 -2.83
CA TYR A 9 20.46 10.15 -1.61
C TYR A 9 21.94 10.35 -1.92
N HIS A 10 22.69 10.82 -0.92
CA HIS A 10 24.13 10.98 -1.01
C HIS A 10 24.84 9.62 -1.16
N ASP A 11 26.02 9.59 -1.80
CA ASP A 11 26.76 8.35 -2.07
C ASP A 11 27.13 7.54 -0.80
N VAL A 12 27.24 8.22 0.34
CA VAL A 12 27.46 7.57 1.65
C VAL A 12 26.32 6.60 1.97
N PHE A 13 25.06 7.01 1.76
CA PHE A 13 23.90 6.15 1.97
C PHE A 13 23.85 5.03 0.93
N ARG A 14 24.19 5.35 -0.33
CA ARG A 14 24.27 4.35 -1.41
C ARG A 14 25.22 3.22 -1.02
N LYS A 15 26.44 3.58 -0.64
CA LYS A 15 27.50 2.63 -0.28
C LYS A 15 27.09 1.78 0.92
N TYR A 16 26.48 2.38 1.94
CA TYR A 16 25.96 1.65 3.08
C TYR A 16 24.90 0.59 2.67
N VAL A 17 23.93 0.96 1.82
CA VAL A 17 22.92 0.01 1.33
C VAL A 17 23.55 -1.08 0.46
N ASP A 18 24.52 -0.74 -0.39
CA ASP A 18 25.27 -1.69 -1.19
C ASP A 18 26.05 -2.69 -0.33
N ASP A 19 26.69 -2.22 0.74
CA ASP A 19 27.45 -3.08 1.66
C ASP A 19 26.52 -3.98 2.48
N LEU A 20 25.35 -3.49 2.91
CA LEU A 20 24.30 -4.32 3.52
C LEU A 20 23.76 -5.38 2.57
N ASN A 21 23.53 -5.04 1.30
CA ASN A 21 23.05 -5.99 0.29
C ASN A 21 24.03 -7.14 0.07
N LYS A 22 25.35 -6.92 0.21
CA LYS A 22 26.36 -7.99 0.09
C LYS A 22 26.32 -9.00 1.24
N VAL A 23 25.87 -8.59 2.42
CA VAL A 23 25.89 -9.42 3.64
C VAL A 23 24.50 -9.92 4.05
N THR A 24 23.47 -9.64 3.24
CA THR A 24 22.10 -10.08 3.48
C THR A 24 21.55 -10.78 2.24
N SER A 25 20.49 -11.57 2.41
CA SER A 25 19.73 -12.12 1.27
C SER A 25 18.74 -11.10 0.68
N LEU A 26 18.77 -9.85 1.15
CA LEU A 26 17.79 -8.82 0.82
C LEU A 26 18.29 -7.96 -0.34
N ASP A 27 17.40 -7.62 -1.27
CA ASP A 27 17.70 -6.62 -2.28
C ASP A 27 17.69 -5.18 -1.71
N ARG A 28 18.26 -4.24 -2.48
CA ARG A 28 18.36 -2.83 -2.06
C ARG A 28 17.01 -2.21 -1.73
N ASN A 29 15.97 -2.52 -2.49
CA ASN A 29 14.62 -2.01 -2.26
C ASN A 29 14.04 -2.59 -0.98
N GLN A 30 14.25 -3.88 -0.70
CA GLN A 30 13.85 -4.49 0.57
C GLN A 30 14.55 -3.83 1.77
N ILE A 31 15.85 -3.55 1.67
CA ILE A 31 16.60 -2.84 2.71
C ILE A 31 16.05 -1.43 2.94
N ILE A 32 15.81 -0.68 1.86
CA ILE A 32 15.25 0.68 1.96
C ILE A 32 13.82 0.65 2.52
N ARG A 33 12.99 -0.29 2.09
CA ARG A 33 11.64 -0.48 2.63
C ARG A 33 11.69 -0.84 4.12
N ALA A 34 12.63 -1.69 4.54
CA ALA A 34 12.79 -2.04 5.96
C ALA A 34 13.15 -0.81 6.80
N ALA A 35 14.06 0.03 6.31
CA ALA A 35 14.44 1.27 6.96
C ALA A 35 13.23 2.22 7.12
N LEU A 36 12.45 2.42 6.05
CA LEU A 36 11.24 3.25 6.09
C LEU A 36 10.15 2.66 6.98
N PHE A 37 9.99 1.34 6.96
CA PHE A 37 8.99 0.62 7.77
C PHE A 37 9.27 0.76 9.27
N THR A 38 10.54 0.67 9.67
CA THR A 38 10.97 0.81 11.07
C THR A 38 11.06 2.26 11.52
N ALA A 39 11.28 3.20 10.60
CA ALA A 39 11.39 4.63 10.89
C ALA A 39 10.17 5.17 11.66
N ALA A 40 8.95 4.73 11.32
CA ALA A 40 7.72 5.16 12.00
C ALA A 40 7.73 4.87 13.52
N PHE A 41 8.49 3.86 13.96
CA PHE A 41 8.60 3.46 15.36
C PHE A 41 9.91 3.90 16.02
N SER A 42 10.82 4.52 15.26
CA SER A 42 12.11 4.96 15.79
C SER A 42 11.96 6.32 16.51
N PRO A 43 12.31 6.42 17.79
CA PRO A 43 12.34 7.71 18.49
C PRO A 43 13.29 8.71 17.82
N GLN A 44 14.41 8.24 17.26
CA GLN A 44 15.38 9.08 16.56
C GLN A 44 14.77 9.68 15.29
N PHE A 45 14.01 8.89 14.54
CA PHE A 45 13.29 9.38 13.38
C PHE A 45 12.22 10.42 13.77
N GLN A 46 11.46 10.17 14.83
CA GLN A 46 10.47 11.13 15.32
C GLN A 46 11.11 12.45 15.76
N GLN A 47 12.26 12.39 16.44
CA GLN A 47 13.03 13.58 16.81
C GLN A 47 13.55 14.35 15.58
N LEU A 48 14.03 13.63 14.55
CA LEU A 48 14.49 14.24 13.30
C LEU A 48 13.34 14.97 12.58
N MET A 49 12.14 14.41 12.60
CA MET A 49 10.97 14.97 11.91
C MET A 49 10.32 16.14 12.66
N LYS A 50 10.46 16.20 13.99
CA LYS A 50 9.80 17.18 14.86
C LYS A 50 9.93 18.65 14.39
N PRO A 51 11.10 19.15 13.98
CA PRO A 51 11.25 20.55 13.56
C PRO A 51 10.55 20.89 12.23
N TYR A 52 10.11 19.87 11.48
CA TYR A 52 9.50 20.02 10.16
C TYR A 52 7.99 19.80 10.17
N PHE A 53 7.40 19.51 11.33
CA PHE A 53 5.94 19.47 11.45
C PHE A 53 5.40 20.89 11.37
N TYR A 54 4.34 21.07 10.57
CA TYR A 54 3.58 22.32 10.55
C TYR A 54 3.14 22.66 11.98
N ASP A 55 3.25 23.94 12.34
CA ASP A 55 3.30 24.43 13.71
C ASP A 55 2.36 23.72 14.69
N GLN A 56 2.94 23.09 15.72
CA GLN A 56 2.22 22.76 16.96
C GLN A 56 1.82 24.05 17.72
N GLU A 57 2.45 25.19 17.41
CA GLU A 57 2.16 26.49 18.03
C GLU A 57 0.98 27.25 17.39
N GLU A 58 0.68 27.05 16.10
CA GLU A 58 -0.45 27.70 15.41
C GLU A 58 -1.77 26.90 15.51
N GLY A 59 -1.94 26.11 16.57
CA GLY A 59 -3.23 25.50 16.90
C GLY A 59 -3.76 24.49 15.86
N LEU A 60 -2.90 23.99 14.96
CA LEU A 60 -3.26 22.85 14.13
C LEU A 60 -3.16 21.59 15.01
N ASP A 61 -4.28 21.22 15.62
CA ASP A 61 -4.46 20.01 16.42
C ASP A 61 -4.50 18.77 15.50
N VAL A 62 -3.54 18.68 14.56
CA VAL A 62 -3.42 17.54 13.65
C VAL A 62 -2.61 16.47 14.37
N PRO A 63 -3.26 15.37 14.79
CA PRO A 63 -2.55 14.30 15.48
C PRO A 63 -1.50 13.70 14.55
N LEU A 64 -0.33 13.38 15.13
CA LEU A 64 0.71 12.69 14.39
C LEU A 64 0.15 11.39 13.81
N PRO A 65 0.41 11.11 12.53
CA PRO A 65 -0.07 9.89 11.91
C PRO A 65 0.57 8.70 12.61
N GLN A 66 -0.27 7.82 13.16
CA GLN A 66 0.18 6.54 13.69
C GLN A 66 0.33 5.53 12.54
N PRO A 67 1.40 4.73 12.51
CA PRO A 67 1.53 3.67 11.53
C PRO A 67 0.36 2.71 11.66
N LYS A 68 -0.29 2.40 10.53
CA LYS A 68 -1.41 1.44 10.49
C LYS A 68 -0.94 -0.02 10.49
N TRP A 69 0.36 -0.24 10.42
CA TRP A 69 1.01 -1.54 10.46
C TRP A 69 1.66 -1.78 11.82
N SER A 70 1.89 -3.05 12.16
CA SER A 70 2.69 -3.48 13.31
C SER A 70 4.11 -3.87 12.88
N LEU A 71 5.10 -3.74 13.78
CA LEU A 71 6.48 -4.19 13.55
C LEU A 71 6.60 -5.69 13.19
N ARG A 72 5.60 -6.50 13.52
CA ARG A 72 5.56 -7.93 13.19
C ARG A 72 5.11 -8.20 11.74
N GLU A 73 4.56 -7.20 11.06
CA GLU A 73 4.01 -7.36 9.72
C GLU A 73 5.09 -7.15 8.65
N ALA A 74 6.05 -8.09 8.61
CA ALA A 74 7.20 -8.03 7.69
C ALA A 74 6.80 -7.95 6.21
N LYS A 75 5.60 -8.45 5.87
CA LYS A 75 5.00 -8.37 4.53
C LYS A 75 5.07 -6.96 3.91
N TYR A 76 4.92 -5.90 4.71
CA TYR A 76 4.89 -4.53 4.19
C TYR A 76 6.24 -4.01 3.67
N TRP A 77 7.35 -4.59 4.12
CA TRP A 77 8.69 -4.18 3.68
C TRP A 77 9.43 -5.25 2.89
N LEU A 78 9.14 -6.52 3.17
CA LEU A 78 9.78 -7.67 2.55
C LEU A 78 9.19 -8.01 1.19
N GLU A 79 7.86 -8.00 1.08
CA GLU A 79 7.15 -8.40 -0.15
C GLU A 79 6.99 -7.23 -1.13
N GLN A 80 7.09 -7.52 -2.42
CA GLN A 80 7.02 -6.50 -3.47
C GLN A 80 5.58 -6.11 -3.82
N ASN A 81 4.59 -6.95 -3.50
CA ASN A 81 3.18 -6.79 -3.84
C ASN A 81 2.32 -6.65 -2.57
N ALA A 82 2.39 -5.50 -1.91
CA ALA A 82 1.54 -5.21 -0.75
C ALA A 82 0.03 -5.17 -1.08
N ASP A 83 -0.33 -5.09 -2.37
CA ASP A 83 -1.73 -5.07 -2.85
C ASP A 83 -2.54 -6.34 -2.49
N ILE A 84 -1.89 -7.44 -2.14
CA ILE A 84 -2.57 -8.70 -1.77
C ILE A 84 -2.99 -8.71 -0.29
N TYR A 85 -2.41 -7.85 0.56
CA TYR A 85 -2.57 -7.95 2.00
C TYR A 85 -3.06 -6.64 2.63
N GLY A 86 -4.40 -6.57 2.71
CA GLY A 86 -5.16 -5.42 3.20
C GLY A 86 -6.57 -5.37 2.62
N GLN A 87 -6.82 -6.07 1.50
CA GLN A 87 -8.15 -6.50 1.11
C GLN A 87 -8.46 -7.79 1.86
N ASN A 88 -9.59 -7.80 2.56
CA ASN A 88 -10.00 -8.87 3.46
C ASN A 88 -9.94 -10.26 2.82
N ALA A 89 -9.81 -11.28 3.67
CA ALA A 89 -10.21 -12.64 3.38
C ALA A 89 -11.58 -12.67 2.67
N VAL A 90 -11.56 -12.77 1.35
CA VAL A 90 -12.69 -13.24 0.53
C VAL A 90 -12.07 -14.23 -0.44
N LYS A 91 -12.43 -15.49 -0.27
CA LYS A 91 -12.07 -16.58 -1.16
C LYS A 91 -12.80 -16.35 -2.48
N ASP A 92 -12.14 -15.78 -3.47
CA ASP A 92 -12.63 -15.88 -4.84
C ASP A 92 -12.08 -17.17 -5.47
N VAL A 93 -13.02 -18.07 -5.72
CA VAL A 93 -12.85 -19.35 -6.40
C VAL A 93 -12.36 -19.09 -7.83
N PRO A 94 -11.47 -19.92 -8.42
CA PRO A 94 -10.97 -19.67 -9.76
C PRO A 94 -12.06 -19.97 -10.80
N THR A 95 -12.45 -18.98 -11.59
CA THR A 95 -13.21 -19.21 -12.84
C THR A 95 -12.21 -19.21 -14.00
N PRO A 96 -12.12 -20.31 -14.79
CA PRO A 96 -11.17 -20.41 -15.89
C PRO A 96 -11.53 -19.47 -17.05
N ALA A 97 -10.48 -18.97 -17.70
CA ALA A 97 -10.53 -18.10 -18.86
C ALA A 97 -11.28 -18.74 -20.04
N LEU A 98 -12.10 -17.95 -20.74
CA LEU A 98 -12.44 -18.23 -22.14
C LEU A 98 -12.24 -16.96 -22.97
N GLU A 99 -11.44 -17.14 -24.01
CA GLU A 99 -10.96 -16.17 -24.98
C GLU A 99 -12.12 -15.53 -25.76
N SER A 100 -12.05 -14.21 -25.96
CA SER A 100 -13.00 -13.50 -26.83
C SER A 100 -12.54 -13.56 -28.29
N GLN A 101 -13.23 -14.36 -29.10
CA GLN A 101 -13.29 -14.17 -30.55
C GLN A 101 -14.76 -14.04 -30.99
N GLY A 102 -15.05 -12.98 -31.74
CA GLY A 102 -16.00 -13.06 -32.85
C GLY A 102 -17.48 -12.77 -32.58
N GLU A 103 -17.92 -11.69 -33.22
CA GLU A 103 -19.23 -11.53 -33.88
C GLU A 103 -20.50 -11.32 -33.04
N GLY A 104 -21.12 -10.16 -33.29
CA GLY A 104 -22.29 -9.68 -32.59
C GLY A 104 -23.57 -10.46 -32.86
N ARG A 105 -24.41 -10.54 -31.83
CA ARG A 105 -25.86 -10.61 -31.97
C ARG A 105 -26.54 -9.75 -30.91
N LYS A 106 -27.51 -8.98 -31.38
CA LYS A 106 -28.43 -8.13 -30.62
C LYS A 106 -29.24 -9.01 -29.66
N ILE A 107 -29.19 -8.76 -28.35
CA ILE A 107 -30.07 -9.43 -27.38
C ILE A 107 -31.05 -8.40 -26.84
N GLU A 108 -32.31 -8.57 -27.21
CA GLU A 108 -33.47 -7.81 -26.77
C GLU A 108 -33.99 -8.41 -25.46
N VAL A 109 -33.97 -7.65 -24.36
CA VAL A 109 -34.41 -8.12 -23.04
C VAL A 109 -35.89 -7.76 -22.85
N LYS A 110 -36.77 -8.76 -22.97
CA LYS A 110 -38.18 -8.68 -22.54
C LYS A 110 -38.26 -8.80 -21.02
N ASN A 111 -38.51 -7.69 -20.33
CA ASN A 111 -38.81 -7.70 -18.90
C ASN A 111 -40.21 -8.29 -18.65
N ARG A 112 -40.27 -9.48 -18.05
CA ARG A 112 -41.45 -10.02 -17.35
C ARG A 112 -41.06 -10.26 -15.90
N GLY A 113 -41.60 -9.46 -14.99
CA GLY A 113 -41.48 -9.67 -13.55
C GLY A 113 -41.34 -8.35 -12.81
N GLY A 114 -42.48 -7.78 -12.43
CA GLY A 114 -42.57 -6.51 -11.73
C GLY A 114 -41.96 -6.53 -10.33
N ILE A 115 -41.46 -5.38 -9.91
CA ILE A 115 -41.30 -5.01 -8.51
C ILE A 115 -41.83 -3.57 -8.40
N SER A 116 -42.95 -3.40 -7.68
CA SER A 116 -43.44 -2.10 -7.24
C SER A 116 -42.84 -1.77 -5.88
N LEU A 117 -42.25 -0.58 -5.75
CA LEU A 117 -41.82 -0.01 -4.48
C LEU A 117 -42.64 1.26 -4.22
N SER A 118 -43.49 1.25 -3.20
CA SER A 118 -44.19 2.43 -2.69
C SER A 118 -43.45 3.02 -1.49
N LEU A 119 -43.37 4.35 -1.44
CA LEU A 119 -42.80 5.12 -0.33
C LEU A 119 -43.92 5.55 0.64
N PRO A 120 -43.68 5.58 1.96
CA PRO A 120 -44.63 6.15 2.91
C PRO A 120 -44.58 7.68 2.93
N GLY A 121 -45.75 8.30 3.10
CA GLY A 121 -45.90 9.73 3.43
C GLY A 121 -45.96 9.95 4.94
#